data_AF-A0A6H9Q931-F1
#
_entry.id   AF-A0A6H9Q931-F1
#
_cell.length_a   1.000
_cell.length_b   1.000
_cell.length_c   1.000
_cell.angle_alpha   90.00
_cell.angle_beta   90.00
_cell.angle_gamma   90.00
#
_symmetry.space_group_name_H-M   'P 1'
#
loop_
_entity.id
_entity.type
_entity.pdbx_description
1 polymer ?
#
loop_
_entity_poly.entity_id
_entity_poly.type
_entity_poly.pdbx_seq_one_letter_code
_entity_poly.pdbx_strand_id
1 'polypeptide(L)'
;MKRGIFLSIILGLCLITCIPQVMAQKQSRMEKLLRYLNDNDADKWQKNREKLDDETQTYYSEELALLDVLHQLWNEHSEQAATNYFGCYGKAFQGNFSTICDEEKIQLSDVRNRAEQSIIYILEGSKDKIPFSRAVIDSIRSTDYPADSVMLQRLRDIRELALLEGMLKTPTPGTYQTYLAEYPNGKFIAQVNAAENKRLYQLVEKDPSSGNFKAFFDNADMQKFFRDKDSRPYLAEVRSLYDNFLFQHIDSLQKEGNATAIRQIIDDYKHTPYLTAAARTHLDDLEYLSEKADFELLKPAIVNSESLSLLKDFLCTHHYKEFRDQANALRNPFVLQAILATPTSVKYYNQGRLIKSVENDSTGNTSTTYTYNEKGQLTSMLSITEKNGQISNEIQTNRLYDPQGHCIFEVKTNPKTKTDIYRQTRRIGADGSIESDSLKYTDGRFTVSTYNKQGQLTETKEYNKNGELQAYKANKYDEKGRLTESQHQNLLFANVPDQILSQKESYEYDKYGYLTRIVYQRITGNNQKTSGYLTCLYDDYGNRIDGNSYYEYDNTGQWIYRADRDNPKETERVQYIYK
;
A
#
# COMPACT_ATOMS: atom_id res chain seq x y z
N MET A 1 29.82 -31.44 -111.92
CA MET A 1 28.96 -31.13 -110.75
C MET A 1 28.79 -32.40 -109.92
N LYS A 2 29.10 -32.34 -108.61
CA LYS A 2 28.74 -33.23 -107.47
C LYS A 2 29.14 -34.72 -107.55
N ARG A 3 30.15 -35.19 -106.78
CA ARG A 3 30.20 -35.61 -105.35
C ARG A 3 29.33 -36.83 -105.00
N GLY A 4 30.00 -37.91 -104.57
CA GLY A 4 29.65 -38.60 -103.32
C GLY A 4 29.44 -40.11 -103.40
N ILE A 5 29.89 -40.78 -102.32
CA ILE A 5 29.48 -42.10 -101.80
C ILE A 5 30.34 -43.28 -102.29
N PHE A 6 31.32 -43.69 -101.46
CA PHE A 6 31.32 -44.99 -100.75
C PHE A 6 32.67 -45.18 -100.03
N LEU A 7 32.78 -44.67 -98.80
CA LEU A 7 33.76 -45.14 -97.83
C LEU A 7 33.24 -44.85 -96.42
N SER A 8 32.35 -45.70 -95.90
CA SER A 8 31.87 -45.63 -94.51
C SER A 8 31.18 -46.94 -94.10
N ILE A 9 31.95 -48.04 -94.08
CA ILE A 9 31.68 -49.20 -93.25
C ILE A 9 33.04 -49.57 -92.63
N ILE A 10 33.06 -49.81 -91.32
CA ILE A 10 34.24 -49.93 -90.43
C ILE A 10 34.69 -48.59 -89.82
N LEU A 11 33.84 -47.99 -88.98
CA LEU A 11 34.23 -47.41 -87.68
C LEU A 11 33.01 -47.11 -86.79
N GLY A 12 31.98 -47.94 -86.88
CA GLY A 12 30.80 -47.90 -86.02
C GLY A 12 30.79 -49.11 -85.11
N LEU A 13 31.52 -49.03 -83.99
CA LEU A 13 31.45 -49.88 -82.77
C LEU A 13 32.77 -49.74 -81.99
N CYS A 14 32.93 -48.64 -81.23
CA CYS A 14 33.82 -48.52 -80.06
C CYS A 14 33.85 -47.06 -79.54
N LEU A 15 32.69 -46.49 -79.24
CA LEU A 15 32.58 -45.35 -78.32
C LEU A 15 31.72 -45.79 -77.14
N ILE A 16 32.23 -46.82 -76.45
CA ILE A 16 31.99 -46.96 -75.01
C ILE A 16 32.81 -45.84 -74.37
N THR A 17 32.15 -45.06 -73.52
CA THR A 17 32.66 -43.91 -72.80
C THR A 17 33.91 -44.25 -71.97
N CYS A 18 35.10 -44.10 -72.55
CA CYS A 18 36.35 -44.06 -71.77
C CYS A 18 36.50 -42.67 -71.14
N ILE A 19 36.36 -42.60 -69.83
CA ILE A 19 36.85 -41.49 -69.01
C ILE A 19 38.35 -41.29 -69.36
N PRO A 20 38.84 -40.07 -69.62
CA PRO A 20 40.26 -39.86 -69.86
C PRO A 20 41.08 -40.42 -68.69
N GLN A 21 42.16 -41.17 -68.96
CA GLN A 21 42.94 -41.88 -67.93
C GLN A 21 43.41 -40.98 -66.77
N VAL A 22 43.62 -39.68 -67.04
CA VAL A 22 43.93 -38.63 -66.05
C VAL A 22 42.75 -38.35 -65.10
N MET A 23 41.52 -38.36 -65.62
CA MET A 23 40.30 -38.14 -64.83
C MET A 23 40.01 -39.31 -63.89
N ALA A 24 40.25 -40.54 -64.34
CA ALA A 24 40.14 -41.74 -63.49
C ALA A 24 41.16 -41.71 -62.32
N GLN A 25 42.38 -41.21 -62.56
CA GLN A 25 43.39 -41.06 -61.51
C GLN A 25 43.02 -40.01 -60.45
N LYS A 26 42.39 -38.89 -60.88
CA LYS A 26 41.90 -37.84 -59.97
C LYS A 26 40.73 -38.35 -59.12
N GLN A 27 39.78 -39.07 -59.71
CA GLN A 27 38.66 -39.70 -58.99
C GLN A 27 39.14 -40.71 -57.95
N SER A 28 40.11 -41.58 -58.30
CA SER A 28 40.69 -42.57 -57.38
C SER A 28 41.34 -41.96 -56.12
N ARG A 29 41.78 -40.70 -56.17
CA ARG A 29 42.29 -39.98 -54.99
C ARG A 29 41.16 -39.60 -54.03
N MET A 30 40.02 -39.16 -54.56
CA MET A 30 38.82 -38.83 -53.77
C MET A 30 38.16 -40.06 -53.17
N GLU A 31 38.07 -41.15 -53.94
CA GLU A 31 37.61 -42.48 -53.48
C GLU A 31 38.43 -42.98 -52.28
N LYS A 32 39.77 -42.90 -52.36
CA LYS A 32 40.65 -43.26 -51.23
C LYS A 32 40.41 -42.41 -49.99
N LEU A 33 40.16 -41.11 -50.15
CA LEU A 33 39.83 -40.25 -49.03
C LEU A 33 38.51 -40.67 -48.39
N LEU A 34 37.45 -40.87 -49.18
CA LEU A 34 36.17 -41.32 -48.66
C LEU A 34 36.32 -42.66 -47.92
N ARG A 35 37.09 -43.62 -48.46
CA ARG A 35 37.35 -44.90 -47.80
C ARG A 35 38.04 -44.73 -46.45
N TYR A 36 39.15 -43.98 -46.38
CA TYR A 36 39.84 -43.78 -45.10
C TYR A 36 38.95 -43.10 -44.07
N LEU A 37 38.09 -42.17 -44.51
CA LEU A 37 37.14 -41.52 -43.65
C LEU A 37 36.06 -42.49 -43.12
N ASN A 38 35.53 -43.34 -44.01
CA ASN A 38 34.55 -44.35 -43.67
C ASN A 38 35.12 -45.40 -42.70
N ASP A 39 36.37 -45.83 -42.93
CA ASP A 39 37.12 -46.77 -42.09
C ASP A 39 37.59 -46.16 -40.76
N ASN A 40 37.31 -44.88 -40.52
CA ASN A 40 37.70 -44.13 -39.33
C ASN A 40 39.23 -44.01 -39.13
N ASP A 41 39.98 -44.00 -40.24
CA ASP A 41 41.45 -43.86 -40.26
C ASP A 41 41.84 -42.39 -40.50
N ALA A 42 41.65 -41.56 -39.47
CA ALA A 42 41.91 -40.12 -39.51
C ALA A 42 43.36 -39.78 -39.93
N ASP A 43 44.34 -40.56 -39.45
CA ASP A 43 45.76 -40.36 -39.77
C ASP A 43 46.06 -40.59 -41.25
N LYS A 44 45.50 -41.66 -41.85
CA LYS A 44 45.65 -41.87 -43.30
C LYS A 44 44.86 -40.86 -44.09
N TRP A 45 43.66 -40.48 -43.63
CA TRP A 45 42.86 -39.45 -44.29
C TRP A 45 43.64 -38.14 -44.38
N GLN A 46 44.15 -37.63 -43.25
CA GLN A 46 44.89 -36.36 -43.18
C GLN A 46 46.13 -36.37 -44.08
N LYS A 47 46.95 -37.43 -43.99
CA LYS A 47 48.17 -37.58 -44.82
C LYS A 47 47.90 -37.64 -46.31
N ASN A 48 46.74 -38.16 -46.73
CA ASN A 48 46.37 -38.22 -48.14
C ASN A 48 45.71 -36.91 -48.58
N ARG A 49 44.94 -36.25 -47.69
CA ARG A 49 44.30 -34.96 -47.93
C ARG A 49 45.31 -33.85 -48.22
N GLU A 50 46.45 -33.84 -47.52
CA GLU A 50 47.56 -32.91 -47.72
C GLU A 50 48.35 -33.15 -49.02
N LYS A 51 48.25 -34.35 -49.60
CA LYS A 51 48.97 -34.75 -50.82
C LYS A 51 48.16 -34.59 -52.10
N LEU A 52 46.93 -34.08 -52.02
CA LEU A 52 46.15 -33.77 -53.22
C LEU A 52 46.78 -32.62 -53.99
N ASP A 53 46.95 -32.79 -55.29
CA ASP A 53 47.37 -31.73 -56.20
C ASP A 53 46.25 -30.71 -56.43
N ASP A 54 46.65 -29.47 -56.74
CA ASP A 54 45.73 -28.33 -56.90
C ASP A 54 44.67 -28.55 -57.98
N GLU A 55 44.99 -29.29 -59.05
CA GLU A 55 44.02 -29.56 -60.11
C GLU A 55 42.90 -30.50 -59.61
N THR A 56 43.24 -31.52 -58.83
CA THR A 56 42.23 -32.41 -58.21
C THR A 56 41.40 -31.67 -57.18
N GLN A 57 42.03 -30.83 -56.34
CA GLN A 57 41.32 -30.02 -55.35
C GLN A 57 40.33 -29.04 -56.00
N THR A 58 40.72 -28.44 -57.12
CA THR A 58 39.86 -27.51 -57.86
C THR A 58 38.70 -28.25 -58.52
N TYR A 59 38.97 -29.42 -59.12
CA TYR A 59 37.96 -30.18 -59.85
C TYR A 59 36.90 -30.81 -58.93
N TYR A 60 37.30 -31.31 -57.76
CA TYR A 60 36.41 -31.93 -56.77
C TYR A 60 36.17 -31.00 -55.56
N SER A 61 36.12 -29.69 -55.78
CA SER A 61 36.10 -28.72 -54.68
C SER A 61 34.90 -28.87 -53.75
N GLU A 62 33.73 -29.20 -54.28
CA GLU A 62 32.50 -29.41 -53.50
C GLU A 62 32.51 -30.76 -52.76
N GLU A 63 32.98 -31.85 -53.38
CA GLU A 63 33.12 -33.15 -52.72
C GLU A 63 34.19 -33.13 -51.64
N LEU A 64 35.31 -32.46 -51.91
CA LEU A 64 36.39 -32.27 -50.95
C LEU A 64 35.92 -31.46 -49.75
N ALA A 65 35.13 -30.39 -49.97
CA ALA A 65 34.51 -29.63 -48.89
C ALA A 65 33.56 -30.50 -48.03
N LEU A 66 32.78 -31.39 -48.65
CA LEU A 66 31.96 -32.35 -47.91
C LEU A 66 32.83 -33.33 -47.10
N LEU A 67 33.88 -33.90 -47.68
CA LEU A 67 34.79 -34.81 -46.97
C LEU A 67 35.50 -34.12 -45.79
N ASP A 68 35.91 -32.86 -45.96
CA ASP A 68 36.50 -32.05 -44.89
C ASP A 68 35.50 -31.83 -43.75
N VAL A 69 34.25 -31.49 -44.07
CA VAL A 69 33.18 -31.35 -43.07
C VAL A 69 32.85 -32.67 -42.37
N LEU A 70 32.80 -33.79 -43.12
CA LEU A 70 32.59 -35.12 -42.55
C LEU A 70 33.74 -35.53 -41.62
N HIS A 71 34.98 -35.17 -41.95
CA HIS A 71 36.13 -35.37 -41.07
C HIS A 71 36.00 -34.61 -39.75
N GLN A 72 35.69 -33.32 -39.83
CA GLN A 72 35.49 -32.49 -38.64
C GLN A 72 34.28 -32.96 -37.81
N LEU A 73 33.23 -33.48 -38.44
CA LEU A 73 32.08 -34.06 -37.76
C LEU A 73 32.42 -35.35 -37.01
N TRP A 74 33.06 -36.30 -37.68
CA TRP A 74 33.25 -37.64 -37.16
C TRP A 74 34.45 -37.78 -36.22
N ASN A 75 35.46 -36.92 -36.36
CA ASN A 75 36.70 -37.01 -35.57
C ASN A 75 36.88 -35.83 -34.61
N GLU A 76 36.50 -34.61 -35.01
CA GLU A 76 36.72 -33.40 -34.20
C GLU A 76 35.48 -32.96 -33.41
N HIS A 77 34.30 -33.50 -33.71
CA HIS A 77 33.02 -33.14 -33.08
C HIS A 77 32.68 -31.64 -33.22
N SER A 78 33.02 -31.04 -34.37
CA SER A 78 32.90 -29.60 -34.60
C SER A 78 31.44 -29.13 -34.79
N GLU A 79 30.99 -28.18 -33.96
CA GLU A 79 29.69 -27.51 -34.11
C GLU A 79 29.59 -26.73 -35.43
N GLN A 80 30.69 -26.11 -35.87
CA GLN A 80 30.73 -25.40 -37.15
C GLN A 80 30.53 -26.37 -38.31
N ALA A 81 31.18 -27.54 -38.27
CA ALA A 81 31.01 -28.59 -39.27
C ALA A 81 29.56 -29.09 -39.31
N ALA A 82 28.90 -29.23 -38.15
CA ALA A 82 27.49 -29.59 -38.08
C ALA A 82 26.56 -28.59 -38.77
N THR A 83 26.84 -27.29 -38.68
CA THR A 83 26.07 -26.27 -39.41
C THR A 83 26.39 -26.24 -40.90
N ASN A 84 27.65 -26.51 -41.29
CA ASN A 84 28.09 -26.45 -42.68
C ASN A 84 27.67 -27.69 -43.50
N TYR A 85 27.48 -28.84 -42.83
CA TYR A 85 27.22 -30.13 -43.46
C TYR A 85 26.09 -30.10 -44.48
N PHE A 86 24.94 -29.54 -44.15
CA PHE A 86 23.76 -29.58 -45.04
C PHE A 86 24.02 -28.87 -46.37
N GLY A 87 24.72 -27.73 -46.34
CA GLY A 87 25.09 -26.99 -47.54
C GLY A 87 26.17 -27.70 -48.37
N CYS A 88 27.21 -28.22 -47.71
CA CYS A 88 28.25 -28.99 -48.38
C CYS A 88 27.70 -30.27 -49.01
N TYR A 89 26.81 -30.97 -48.30
CA TYR A 89 26.16 -32.19 -48.80
C TYR A 89 25.30 -31.89 -50.02
N GLY A 90 24.46 -30.85 -49.99
CA GLY A 90 23.61 -30.48 -51.12
C GLY A 90 24.41 -30.21 -52.40
N LYS A 91 25.53 -29.50 -52.29
CA LYS A 91 26.41 -29.20 -53.43
C LYS A 91 27.17 -30.43 -53.93
N ALA A 92 27.79 -31.19 -53.03
CA ALA A 92 28.52 -32.40 -53.38
C ALA A 92 27.61 -33.49 -53.99
N PHE A 93 26.36 -33.58 -53.52
CA PHE A 93 25.36 -34.51 -54.05
C PHE A 93 24.95 -34.17 -55.49
N GLN A 94 24.93 -32.90 -55.87
CA GLN A 94 24.73 -32.46 -57.26
C GLN A 94 25.97 -32.69 -58.14
N GLY A 95 27.14 -32.90 -57.53
CA GLY A 95 28.40 -33.20 -58.20
C GLY A 95 28.64 -34.71 -58.37
N ASN A 96 29.88 -35.13 -58.19
CA ASN A 96 30.37 -36.49 -58.40
C ASN A 96 30.36 -37.36 -57.13
N PHE A 97 29.85 -36.85 -56.00
CA PHE A 97 29.93 -37.58 -54.72
C PHE A 97 29.22 -38.94 -54.78
N SER A 98 28.05 -39.02 -55.41
CA SER A 98 27.31 -40.28 -55.57
C SER A 98 28.13 -41.32 -56.34
N THR A 99 28.81 -40.92 -57.41
CA THR A 99 29.71 -41.79 -58.19
C THR A 99 30.90 -42.26 -57.35
N ILE A 100 31.48 -41.38 -56.53
CA ILE A 100 32.60 -41.72 -55.63
C ILE A 100 32.15 -42.74 -54.56
N CYS A 101 30.93 -42.60 -54.03
CA CYS A 101 30.34 -43.56 -53.10
C CYS A 101 30.15 -44.94 -53.76
N ASP A 102 29.62 -44.98 -54.99
CA ASP A 102 29.34 -46.22 -55.72
C ASP A 102 30.62 -47.02 -56.01
N GLU A 103 31.71 -46.36 -56.42
CA GLU A 103 33.00 -47.00 -56.73
C GLU A 103 33.66 -47.64 -55.49
N GLU A 104 33.59 -46.98 -54.33
CA GLU A 104 34.08 -47.55 -53.06
C GLU A 104 33.05 -48.47 -52.37
N LYS A 105 31.89 -48.72 -53.01
CA LYS A 105 30.79 -49.55 -52.49
C LYS A 105 30.27 -49.10 -51.12
N ILE A 106 30.33 -47.80 -50.86
CA ILE A 106 29.82 -47.17 -49.63
C ILE A 106 28.41 -46.67 -49.93
N GLN A 107 27.42 -47.18 -49.20
CA GLN A 107 26.04 -46.70 -49.37
C GLN A 107 25.94 -45.24 -48.94
N LEU A 108 25.44 -44.38 -49.83
CA LEU A 108 25.27 -42.95 -49.55
C LEU A 108 24.39 -42.71 -48.31
N SER A 109 23.38 -43.56 -48.10
CA SER A 109 22.52 -43.52 -46.92
C SER A 109 23.30 -43.72 -45.62
N ASP A 110 24.35 -44.54 -45.62
CA ASP A 110 25.13 -44.83 -44.41
C ASP A 110 26.01 -43.63 -44.04
N VAL A 111 26.61 -42.98 -45.03
CA VAL A 111 27.35 -41.72 -44.85
C VAL A 111 26.41 -40.64 -44.29
N ARG A 112 25.22 -40.51 -44.90
CA ARG A 112 24.20 -39.54 -44.47
C ARG A 112 23.76 -39.81 -43.03
N ASN A 113 23.33 -41.03 -42.73
CA ASN A 113 22.88 -41.44 -41.40
C ASN A 113 23.97 -41.21 -40.35
N ARG A 114 25.23 -41.55 -40.65
CA ARG A 114 26.35 -41.34 -39.74
C ARG A 114 26.58 -39.86 -39.45
N ALA A 115 26.55 -39.01 -40.48
CA ALA A 115 26.67 -37.56 -40.32
C ALA A 115 25.52 -36.97 -39.50
N GLU A 116 24.27 -37.34 -39.81
CA GLU A 116 23.09 -36.91 -39.06
C GLU A 116 23.16 -37.32 -37.59
N GLN A 117 23.56 -38.56 -37.28
CA GLN A 117 23.75 -39.03 -35.90
C GLN A 117 24.87 -38.26 -35.17
N SER A 118 25.98 -37.98 -35.85
CA SER A 118 27.05 -37.15 -35.28
C SER A 118 26.58 -35.74 -34.97
N ILE A 119 25.79 -35.11 -35.84
CA ILE A 119 25.21 -33.79 -35.61
C ILE A 119 24.32 -33.79 -34.36
N ILE A 120 23.46 -34.80 -34.22
CA ILE A 120 22.60 -34.96 -33.04
C ILE A 120 23.46 -35.13 -31.77
N TYR A 121 24.47 -35.99 -31.82
CA TYR A 121 25.37 -36.23 -30.68
C TYR A 121 26.11 -34.96 -30.24
N ILE A 122 26.66 -34.19 -31.19
CA ILE A 122 27.34 -32.91 -30.91
C ILE A 122 26.34 -31.92 -30.29
N LEU A 123 25.12 -31.84 -30.84
CA LEU A 123 24.09 -30.94 -30.33
C LEU A 123 23.65 -31.31 -28.90
N GLU A 124 23.48 -32.59 -28.59
CA GLU A 124 23.13 -33.07 -27.24
C GLU A 124 24.23 -32.76 -26.21
N GLY A 125 25.49 -32.76 -26.62
CA GLY A 125 26.66 -32.44 -25.79
C GLY A 125 27.02 -30.95 -25.69
N SER A 126 26.42 -30.09 -26.53
CA SER A 126 26.77 -28.66 -26.61
C SER A 126 26.44 -27.90 -25.31
N LYS A 127 27.26 -26.90 -25.00
CA LYS A 127 26.99 -25.94 -23.90
C LYS A 127 25.99 -24.85 -24.32
N ASP A 128 25.92 -24.56 -25.61
CA ASP A 128 25.13 -23.48 -26.20
C ASP A 128 24.00 -24.05 -27.07
N LYS A 129 23.27 -25.04 -26.52
CA LYS A 129 22.21 -25.78 -27.24
C LYS A 129 21.14 -24.88 -27.86
N ILE A 130 20.79 -23.75 -27.26
CA ILE A 130 19.76 -22.84 -27.78
C ILE A 130 20.22 -22.18 -29.09
N PRO A 131 21.32 -21.42 -29.16
CA PRO A 131 21.77 -20.86 -30.44
C PRO A 131 22.22 -21.94 -31.42
N PHE A 132 22.86 -23.02 -30.96
CA PHE A 132 23.36 -24.07 -31.85
C PHE A 132 22.23 -24.88 -32.51
N SER A 133 21.21 -25.30 -31.75
CA SER A 133 20.03 -25.98 -32.35
C SER A 133 19.32 -25.10 -33.38
N ARG A 134 19.29 -23.78 -33.16
CA ARG A 134 18.72 -22.83 -34.12
C ARG A 134 19.51 -22.84 -35.42
N ALA A 135 20.84 -22.73 -35.33
CA ALA A 135 21.72 -22.71 -36.49
C ALA A 135 21.63 -23.99 -37.32
N VAL A 136 21.56 -25.16 -36.67
CA VAL A 136 21.36 -26.45 -37.34
C VAL A 136 20.02 -26.50 -38.08
N ILE A 137 18.91 -26.12 -37.42
CA ILE A 137 17.58 -26.11 -38.03
C ILE A 137 17.50 -25.11 -39.19
N ASP A 138 18.08 -23.92 -39.03
CA ASP A 138 18.10 -22.90 -40.07
C ASP A 138 18.96 -23.33 -41.27
N SER A 139 20.07 -24.04 -41.03
CA SER A 139 20.90 -24.61 -42.10
C SER A 139 20.16 -25.67 -42.92
N ILE A 140 19.43 -26.58 -42.27
CA ILE A 140 18.56 -27.55 -42.98
C ILE A 140 17.54 -26.82 -43.85
N ARG A 141 16.89 -25.78 -43.31
CA ARG A 141 15.87 -25.00 -44.03
C ARG A 141 16.44 -24.19 -45.20
N SER A 142 17.62 -23.61 -45.05
CA SER A 142 18.21 -22.72 -46.06
C SER A 142 18.85 -23.48 -47.23
N THR A 143 19.10 -24.77 -47.06
CA THR A 143 19.77 -25.63 -48.04
C THR A 143 18.82 -26.61 -48.73
N ASP A 144 17.52 -26.56 -48.41
CA ASP A 144 16.50 -27.51 -48.87
C ASP A 144 16.90 -28.98 -48.64
N TYR A 145 17.66 -29.23 -47.56
CA TYR A 145 18.18 -30.56 -47.27
C TYR A 145 17.03 -31.53 -46.95
N PRO A 146 16.99 -32.73 -47.57
CA PRO A 146 15.89 -33.68 -47.42
C PRO A 146 15.99 -34.48 -46.11
N ALA A 147 15.97 -33.79 -44.97
CA ALA A 147 15.95 -34.41 -43.65
C ALA A 147 14.63 -35.18 -43.45
N ASP A 148 14.72 -36.39 -42.91
CA ASP A 148 13.53 -37.17 -42.60
C ASP A 148 12.75 -36.60 -41.40
N SER A 149 11.51 -37.05 -41.25
CA SER A 149 10.63 -36.57 -40.17
C SER A 149 11.15 -36.93 -38.77
N VAL A 150 11.94 -38.00 -38.62
CA VAL A 150 12.46 -38.47 -37.34
C VAL A 150 13.58 -37.55 -36.86
N MET A 151 14.52 -37.21 -37.75
CA MET A 151 15.61 -36.26 -37.50
C MET A 151 15.04 -34.87 -37.15
N LEU A 152 14.11 -34.37 -37.96
CA LEU A 152 13.48 -33.07 -37.72
C LEU A 152 12.76 -33.01 -36.38
N GLN A 153 12.06 -34.10 -36.00
CA GLN A 153 11.40 -34.18 -34.70
C GLN A 153 12.41 -34.20 -33.55
N ARG A 154 13.52 -34.94 -33.68
CA ARG A 154 14.56 -35.01 -32.64
C ARG A 154 15.25 -33.65 -32.43
N LEU A 155 15.56 -32.92 -33.51
CA LEU A 155 16.10 -31.56 -33.42
C LEU A 155 15.13 -30.60 -32.71
N ARG A 156 13.83 -30.68 -33.02
CA ARG A 156 12.79 -29.89 -32.34
C ARG A 156 12.71 -30.24 -30.86
N ASP A 157 12.74 -31.52 -30.51
CA ASP A 157 12.67 -31.98 -29.11
C ASP A 157 13.88 -31.49 -28.30
N ILE A 158 15.10 -31.58 -28.86
CA ILE A 158 16.33 -31.08 -28.22
C ILE A 158 16.25 -29.56 -28.01
N ARG A 159 15.77 -28.82 -29.02
CA ARG A 159 15.62 -27.37 -28.95
C ARG A 159 14.59 -26.95 -27.91
N GLU A 160 13.43 -27.60 -27.91
CA GLU A 160 12.35 -27.32 -26.96
C GLU A 160 12.82 -27.58 -25.52
N LEU A 161 13.54 -28.69 -25.28
CA LEU A 161 14.13 -29.02 -23.98
C LEU A 161 15.19 -27.99 -23.56
N ALA A 162 16.06 -27.57 -24.48
CA ALA A 162 17.09 -26.56 -24.19
C ALA A 162 16.48 -25.21 -23.77
N LEU A 163 15.38 -24.80 -24.40
CA LEU A 163 14.65 -23.59 -24.01
C LEU A 163 14.01 -23.73 -22.61
N LEU A 164 13.44 -24.89 -22.27
CA LEU A 164 12.96 -25.17 -20.92
C LEU A 164 14.11 -25.08 -19.90
N GLU A 165 15.21 -25.78 -20.14
CA GLU A 165 16.38 -25.78 -19.24
C GLU A 165 16.93 -24.35 -19.05
N GLY A 166 16.97 -23.57 -20.12
CA GLY A 166 17.30 -22.14 -20.07
C GLY A 166 16.39 -21.36 -19.13
N MET A 167 15.07 -21.55 -19.24
CA MET A 167 14.08 -20.92 -18.35
C MET A 167 14.20 -21.38 -16.89
N LEU A 168 14.56 -22.63 -16.63
CA LEU A 168 14.71 -23.14 -15.27
C LEU A 168 16.00 -22.66 -14.60
N LYS A 169 17.09 -22.50 -15.36
CA LYS A 169 18.41 -22.11 -14.83
C LYS A 169 18.61 -20.60 -14.75
N THR A 170 18.33 -19.90 -15.84
CA THR A 170 18.49 -18.44 -15.95
C THR A 170 17.30 -17.85 -16.71
N PRO A 171 16.12 -17.75 -16.08
CA PRO A 171 14.92 -17.27 -16.75
C PRO A 171 15.11 -15.85 -17.30
N THR A 172 14.87 -15.67 -18.60
CA THR A 172 14.91 -14.36 -19.25
C THR A 172 13.66 -14.12 -20.10
N PRO A 173 13.21 -12.86 -20.25
CA PRO A 173 12.12 -12.52 -21.16
C PRO A 173 12.36 -13.02 -22.59
N GLY A 174 13.60 -12.95 -23.07
CA GLY A 174 13.97 -13.37 -24.43
C GLY A 174 13.80 -14.88 -24.65
N THR A 175 14.24 -15.71 -23.70
CA THR A 175 14.05 -17.16 -23.77
C THR A 175 12.57 -17.54 -23.74
N TYR A 176 11.80 -16.88 -22.86
CA TYR A 176 10.35 -17.09 -22.76
C TYR A 176 9.61 -16.74 -24.06
N GLN A 177 9.88 -15.56 -24.62
CA GLN A 177 9.29 -15.11 -25.88
C GLN A 177 9.65 -16.05 -27.04
N THR A 178 10.90 -16.52 -27.10
CA THR A 178 11.35 -17.49 -28.10
C THR A 178 10.57 -18.79 -27.99
N TYR A 179 10.38 -19.31 -26.77
CA TYR A 179 9.62 -20.53 -26.56
C TYR A 179 8.16 -20.39 -27.02
N LEU A 180 7.47 -19.30 -26.64
CA LEU A 180 6.09 -19.09 -27.05
C LEU A 180 5.93 -18.95 -28.58
N ALA A 181 6.89 -18.30 -29.24
CA ALA A 181 6.85 -18.12 -30.68
C ALA A 181 7.10 -19.43 -31.45
N GLU A 182 8.02 -20.27 -30.98
CA GLU A 182 8.40 -21.50 -31.67
C GLU A 182 7.57 -22.72 -31.26
N TYR A 183 7.07 -22.76 -30.03
CA TYR A 183 6.35 -23.90 -29.43
C TYR A 183 5.06 -23.47 -28.70
N PRO A 184 4.09 -22.84 -29.40
CA PRO A 184 2.85 -22.34 -28.78
C PRO A 184 1.97 -23.44 -28.17
N ASN A 185 2.15 -24.70 -28.59
CA ASN A 185 1.52 -25.89 -28.03
C ASN A 185 2.58 -26.91 -27.58
N GLY A 186 3.74 -26.43 -27.13
CA GLY A 186 4.87 -27.27 -26.74
C GLY A 186 4.57 -28.16 -25.53
N LYS A 187 5.32 -29.25 -25.42
CA LYS A 187 5.27 -30.22 -24.31
C LYS A 187 5.55 -29.57 -22.95
N PHE A 188 6.36 -28.51 -22.94
CA PHE A 188 6.84 -27.85 -21.73
C PHE A 188 6.20 -26.49 -21.43
N ILE A 189 5.11 -26.13 -22.12
CA ILE A 189 4.50 -24.81 -21.99
C ILE A 189 4.07 -24.49 -20.55
N ALA A 190 3.63 -25.50 -19.79
CA ALA A 190 3.24 -25.31 -18.41
C ALA A 190 4.44 -24.96 -17.50
N GLN A 191 5.56 -25.65 -17.67
CA GLN A 191 6.79 -25.41 -16.90
C GLN A 191 7.42 -24.07 -17.27
N VAL A 192 7.42 -23.71 -18.56
CA VAL A 192 7.93 -22.43 -19.05
C VAL A 192 7.11 -21.26 -18.51
N ASN A 193 5.77 -21.34 -18.55
CA ASN A 193 4.91 -20.33 -17.95
C ASN A 193 5.10 -20.22 -16.43
N ALA A 194 5.28 -21.35 -15.73
CA ALA A 194 5.56 -21.34 -14.29
C ALA A 194 6.90 -20.65 -13.96
N ALA A 195 7.94 -20.90 -14.76
CA ALA A 195 9.25 -20.26 -14.60
C ALA A 195 9.17 -18.74 -14.84
N GLU A 196 8.45 -18.30 -15.88
CA GLU A 196 8.26 -16.88 -16.15
C GLU A 196 7.43 -16.19 -15.06
N ASN A 197 6.36 -16.82 -14.58
CA ASN A 197 5.57 -16.28 -13.47
C ASN A 197 6.42 -16.10 -12.20
N LYS A 198 7.30 -17.06 -11.91
CA LYS A 198 8.25 -16.97 -10.79
C LYS A 198 9.25 -15.82 -11.01
N ARG A 199 9.74 -15.61 -12.24
CA ARG A 199 10.63 -14.49 -12.57
C ARG A 199 9.95 -13.14 -12.35
N LEU A 200 8.69 -12.98 -12.78
CA LEU A 200 7.90 -11.77 -12.57
C LEU A 200 7.66 -11.51 -11.07
N TYR A 201 7.35 -12.56 -10.30
CA TYR A 201 7.25 -12.47 -8.84
C TYR A 201 8.56 -11.97 -8.20
N GLN A 202 9.68 -12.59 -8.54
CA GLN A 202 11.00 -12.22 -7.99
C GLN A 202 11.43 -10.80 -8.36
N LEU A 203 10.97 -10.29 -9.51
CA LEU A 203 11.22 -8.91 -9.92
C LEU A 203 10.51 -7.93 -8.98
N VAL A 204 9.24 -8.20 -8.68
CA VAL A 204 8.45 -7.42 -7.72
C VAL A 204 9.02 -7.50 -6.31
N GLU A 205 9.42 -8.70 -5.87
CA GLU A 205 9.97 -8.93 -4.53
C GLU A 205 11.29 -8.18 -4.30
N LYS A 206 12.18 -8.13 -5.29
CA LYS A 206 13.50 -7.50 -5.17
C LYS A 206 13.47 -5.99 -5.37
N ASP A 207 12.62 -5.50 -6.25
CA ASP A 207 12.53 -4.09 -6.63
C ASP A 207 11.05 -3.69 -6.78
N PRO A 208 10.33 -3.45 -5.68
CA PRO A 208 8.92 -3.05 -5.74
C PRO A 208 8.77 -1.70 -6.43
N SER A 209 8.14 -1.69 -7.61
CA SER A 209 7.88 -0.47 -8.38
C SER A 209 6.58 -0.60 -9.19
N SER A 210 5.93 0.53 -9.49
CA SER A 210 4.71 0.54 -10.30
C SER A 210 4.88 -0.19 -11.63
N GLY A 211 6.06 -0.07 -12.26
CA GLY A 211 6.39 -0.79 -13.49
C GLY A 211 6.47 -2.30 -13.30
N ASN A 212 7.11 -2.77 -12.22
CA ASN A 212 7.27 -4.20 -11.95
C ASN A 212 5.95 -4.86 -11.54
N PHE A 213 5.12 -4.18 -10.74
CA PHE A 213 3.76 -4.65 -10.43
C PHE A 213 2.91 -4.75 -11.69
N LYS A 214 2.95 -3.72 -12.55
CA LYS A 214 2.27 -3.74 -13.85
C LYS A 214 2.74 -4.92 -14.70
N ALA A 215 4.05 -5.19 -14.75
CA ALA A 215 4.60 -6.32 -15.47
C ALA A 215 4.11 -7.68 -14.93
N PHE A 216 3.84 -7.80 -13.63
CA PHE A 216 3.26 -9.02 -13.05
C PHE A 216 1.76 -9.12 -13.34
N PHE A 217 0.97 -8.09 -13.03
CA PHE A 217 -0.49 -8.12 -13.13
C PHE A 217 -0.99 -8.12 -14.58
N ASP A 218 -0.40 -7.28 -15.44
CA ASP A 218 -0.87 -7.03 -16.81
C ASP A 218 -0.23 -7.94 -17.86
N ASN A 219 0.56 -8.94 -17.45
CA ASN A 219 1.16 -9.87 -18.41
C ASN A 219 0.07 -10.70 -19.09
N ALA A 220 -0.20 -10.39 -20.37
CA ALA A 220 -1.28 -10.99 -21.14
C ALA A 220 -1.15 -12.52 -21.27
N ASP A 221 0.08 -13.04 -21.41
CA ASP A 221 0.32 -14.47 -21.53
C ASP A 221 0.01 -15.19 -20.20
N MET A 222 0.44 -14.62 -19.08
CA MET A 222 0.12 -15.15 -17.75
C MET A 222 -1.39 -15.11 -17.48
N GLN A 223 -2.04 -13.99 -17.80
CA GLN A 223 -3.49 -13.86 -17.65
C GLN A 223 -4.24 -14.91 -18.48
N LYS A 224 -3.79 -15.16 -19.73
CA LYS A 224 -4.37 -16.18 -20.60
C LYS A 224 -4.11 -17.59 -20.04
N PHE A 225 -2.89 -17.88 -19.61
CA PHE A 225 -2.49 -19.21 -19.14
C PHE A 225 -3.15 -19.61 -17.80
N PHE A 226 -3.36 -18.66 -16.89
CA PHE A 226 -3.97 -18.92 -15.58
C PHE A 226 -5.48 -18.68 -15.53
N ARG A 227 -6.12 -18.26 -16.63
CA ARG A 227 -7.56 -17.91 -16.67
C ARG A 227 -8.47 -19.02 -16.13
N ASP A 228 -8.24 -20.24 -16.59
CA ASP A 228 -9.09 -21.41 -16.31
C ASP A 228 -8.50 -22.30 -15.20
N LYS A 229 -7.52 -21.79 -14.44
CA LYS A 229 -6.85 -22.52 -13.35
C LYS A 229 -7.32 -22.01 -11.99
N ASP A 230 -7.37 -22.90 -11.00
CA ASP A 230 -7.87 -22.58 -9.65
C ASP A 230 -7.15 -21.40 -8.98
N SER A 231 -5.85 -21.21 -9.26
CA SER A 231 -5.10 -20.02 -8.83
C SER A 231 -3.82 -19.78 -9.62
N ARG A 232 -3.42 -18.50 -9.71
CA ARG A 232 -2.09 -18.09 -10.18
C ARG A 232 -1.11 -18.09 -9.00
N PRO A 233 0.00 -18.85 -9.06
CA PRO A 233 1.01 -18.85 -7.99
C PRO A 233 1.56 -17.44 -7.73
N TYR A 234 1.85 -17.14 -6.46
CA TYR A 234 2.37 -15.87 -5.96
C TYR A 234 1.41 -14.66 -6.07
N LEU A 235 0.19 -14.83 -6.59
CA LEU A 235 -0.73 -13.70 -6.79
C LEU A 235 -1.14 -13.05 -5.46
N ALA A 236 -1.36 -13.84 -4.40
CA ALA A 236 -1.75 -13.32 -3.09
C ALA A 236 -0.59 -12.55 -2.44
N GLU A 237 0.62 -13.08 -2.54
CA GLU A 237 1.85 -12.49 -2.04
C GLU A 237 2.17 -11.19 -2.77
N VAL A 238 2.07 -11.17 -4.11
CA VAL A 238 2.25 -9.94 -4.89
C VAL A 238 1.20 -8.89 -4.56
N ARG A 239 -0.06 -9.29 -4.31
CA ARG A 239 -1.08 -8.35 -3.81
C ARG A 239 -0.71 -7.76 -2.46
N SER A 240 -0.21 -8.57 -1.53
CA SER A 240 0.27 -8.06 -0.23
C SER A 240 1.46 -7.11 -0.37
N LEU A 241 2.42 -7.43 -1.25
CA LEU A 241 3.54 -6.52 -1.56
C LEU A 241 3.05 -5.21 -2.18
N TYR A 242 2.07 -5.27 -3.07
CA TYR A 242 1.50 -4.09 -3.71
C TYR A 242 0.71 -3.22 -2.72
N ASP A 243 -0.05 -3.83 -1.82
CA ASP A 243 -0.77 -3.16 -0.73
C ASP A 243 0.21 -2.34 0.14
N ASN A 244 1.29 -2.97 0.57
CA ASN A 244 2.35 -2.31 1.35
C ASN A 244 3.08 -1.21 0.57
N PHE A 245 3.38 -1.45 -0.71
CA PHE A 245 4.03 -0.46 -1.57
C PHE A 245 3.21 0.82 -1.71
N LEU A 246 1.90 0.69 -1.97
CA LEU A 246 1.01 1.85 -2.07
C LEU A 246 0.91 2.60 -0.74
N PHE A 247 0.78 1.88 0.38
CA PHE A 247 0.68 2.50 1.70
C PHE A 247 1.96 3.28 2.07
N GLN A 248 3.15 2.72 1.81
CA GLN A 248 4.42 3.41 2.05
C GLN A 248 4.58 4.70 1.23
N HIS A 249 4.01 4.72 0.01
CA HIS A 249 3.99 5.94 -0.81
C HIS A 249 3.11 7.03 -0.18
N ILE A 250 1.94 6.65 0.35
CA ILE A 250 1.05 7.55 1.10
C ILE A 250 1.75 8.11 2.34
N ASP A 251 2.43 7.27 3.13
CA ASP A 251 3.16 7.71 4.32
C ASP A 251 4.29 8.70 4.00
N SER A 252 4.99 8.48 2.89
CA SER A 252 6.04 9.40 2.43
C SER A 252 5.48 10.80 2.11
N LEU A 253 4.33 10.86 1.45
CA LEU A 253 3.67 12.11 1.07
C LEU A 253 3.07 12.88 2.26
N GLN A 254 2.71 12.19 3.35
CA GLN A 254 2.31 12.88 4.57
C GLN A 254 3.40 13.83 5.08
N LYS A 255 4.68 13.48 4.89
CA LYS A 255 5.81 14.33 5.30
C LYS A 255 5.91 15.61 4.46
N GLU A 256 5.38 15.60 3.25
CA GLU A 256 5.36 16.74 2.33
C GLU A 256 4.16 17.68 2.56
N GLY A 257 3.11 17.20 3.24
CA GLY A 257 1.97 18.02 3.69
C GLY A 257 0.97 18.44 2.61
N ASN A 258 0.98 17.81 1.42
CA ASN A 258 0.03 18.12 0.35
C ASN A 258 -1.26 17.30 0.47
N ALA A 259 -2.29 17.88 1.09
CA ALA A 259 -3.57 17.23 1.33
C ALA A 259 -4.27 16.75 0.04
N THR A 260 -4.20 17.51 -1.05
CA THR A 260 -4.78 17.12 -2.35
C THR A 260 -4.10 15.86 -2.91
N ALA A 261 -2.77 15.82 -2.86
CA ALA A 261 -2.01 14.66 -3.34
C ALA A 261 -2.29 13.41 -2.48
N ILE A 262 -2.38 13.58 -1.15
CA ILE A 262 -2.74 12.49 -0.23
C ILE A 262 -4.13 11.95 -0.56
N ARG A 263 -5.12 12.84 -0.74
CA ARG A 263 -6.50 12.43 -1.04
C ARG A 263 -6.59 11.66 -2.35
N GLN A 264 -5.92 12.14 -3.39
CA GLN A 264 -5.89 11.48 -4.70
C GLN A 264 -5.30 10.07 -4.61
N ILE A 265 -4.19 9.88 -3.89
CA ILE A 265 -3.53 8.57 -3.82
C ILE A 265 -4.31 7.60 -2.93
N ILE A 266 -5.00 8.08 -1.89
CA ILE A 266 -5.95 7.26 -1.14
C ILE A 266 -7.10 6.79 -2.05
N ASP A 267 -7.61 7.65 -2.92
CA ASP A 267 -8.61 7.23 -3.92
C ASP A 267 -8.02 6.21 -4.89
N ASP A 268 -6.82 6.42 -5.42
CA ASP A 268 -6.17 5.47 -6.32
C ASP A 268 -5.96 4.10 -5.64
N TYR A 269 -5.60 4.08 -4.35
CA TYR A 269 -5.51 2.88 -3.53
C TYR A 269 -6.87 2.17 -3.37
N LYS A 270 -7.94 2.93 -3.09
CA LYS A 270 -9.29 2.38 -2.96
C LYS A 270 -9.78 1.77 -4.28
N HIS A 271 -9.46 2.40 -5.41
CA HIS A 271 -9.98 2.03 -6.73
C HIS A 271 -9.05 1.12 -7.57
N THR A 272 -7.84 0.81 -7.10
CA THR A 272 -6.91 -0.02 -7.88
C THR A 272 -7.51 -1.41 -8.21
N PRO A 273 -7.42 -1.86 -9.49
CA PRO A 273 -7.97 -3.15 -9.91
C PRO A 273 -7.15 -4.34 -9.42
N TYR A 274 -5.93 -4.12 -8.93
CA TYR A 274 -5.03 -5.21 -8.54
C TYR A 274 -5.33 -5.78 -7.15
N LEU A 275 -5.92 -4.98 -6.26
CA LEU A 275 -6.26 -5.39 -4.90
C LEU A 275 -7.73 -5.81 -4.82
N THR A 276 -7.98 -6.97 -4.21
CA THR A 276 -9.32 -7.37 -3.75
C THR A 276 -9.64 -6.70 -2.41
N ALA A 277 -10.91 -6.72 -1.99
CA ALA A 277 -11.30 -6.18 -0.67
C ALA A 277 -10.49 -6.82 0.47
N ALA A 278 -10.34 -8.15 0.46
CA ALA A 278 -9.56 -8.88 1.46
C ALA A 278 -8.04 -8.64 1.41
N ALA A 279 -7.51 -8.05 0.33
CA ALA A 279 -6.07 -7.80 0.18
C ALA A 279 -5.68 -6.38 0.64
N ARG A 280 -6.64 -5.51 0.93
CA ARG A 280 -6.41 -4.15 1.44
C ARG A 280 -6.33 -4.21 2.96
N THR A 281 -5.12 -4.25 3.51
CA THR A 281 -4.91 -4.43 4.96
C THR A 281 -4.79 -3.11 5.73
N HIS A 282 -4.58 -1.99 5.02
CA HIS A 282 -4.35 -0.66 5.59
C HIS A 282 -5.59 0.24 5.60
N LEU A 283 -6.80 -0.30 5.40
CA LEU A 283 -8.01 0.51 5.25
C LEU A 283 -8.33 1.38 6.48
N ASP A 284 -8.12 0.86 7.69
CA ASP A 284 -8.36 1.61 8.93
C ASP A 284 -7.35 2.77 9.07
N ASP A 285 -6.08 2.54 8.74
CA ASP A 285 -5.07 3.61 8.75
C ASP A 285 -5.39 4.70 7.70
N LEU A 286 -5.90 4.30 6.54
CA LEU A 286 -6.32 5.22 5.49
C LEU A 286 -7.63 5.95 5.82
N GLU A 287 -8.52 5.41 6.65
CA GLU A 287 -9.72 6.09 7.15
C GLU A 287 -9.30 7.37 7.87
N TYR A 288 -8.42 7.25 8.87
CA TYR A 288 -7.90 8.38 9.63
C TYR A 288 -7.18 9.41 8.74
N LEU A 289 -6.34 8.94 7.82
CA LEU A 289 -5.57 9.82 6.93
C LEU A 289 -6.45 10.53 5.90
N SER A 290 -7.51 9.88 5.42
CA SER A 290 -8.50 10.50 4.55
C SER A 290 -9.17 11.67 5.28
N GLU A 291 -9.69 11.43 6.49
CA GLU A 291 -10.37 12.49 7.24
C GLU A 291 -9.45 13.65 7.60
N LYS A 292 -8.17 13.36 7.92
CA LYS A 292 -7.16 14.38 8.14
C LYS A 292 -6.96 15.25 6.89
N ALA A 293 -6.79 14.63 5.72
CA ALA A 293 -6.60 15.35 4.47
C ALA A 293 -7.84 16.17 4.10
N ASP A 294 -9.03 15.60 4.23
CA ASP A 294 -10.30 16.27 3.97
C ASP A 294 -10.49 17.47 4.92
N PHE A 295 -10.07 17.37 6.18
CA PHE A 295 -10.06 18.50 7.11
C PHE A 295 -9.09 19.61 6.69
N GLU A 296 -7.86 19.27 6.28
CA GLU A 296 -6.90 20.26 5.79
C GLU A 296 -7.39 20.98 4.52
N LEU A 297 -8.18 20.31 3.68
CA LEU A 297 -8.84 20.91 2.52
C LEU A 297 -10.05 21.78 2.91
N LEU A 298 -10.77 21.41 3.99
CA LEU A 298 -11.90 22.18 4.51
C LEU A 298 -11.47 23.55 5.06
N LYS A 299 -10.36 23.61 5.80
CA LYS A 299 -9.88 24.86 6.44
C LYS A 299 -9.86 26.08 5.51
N PRO A 300 -9.19 26.05 4.33
CA PRO A 300 -9.17 27.20 3.43
C PRO A 300 -10.50 27.46 2.71
N ALA A 301 -11.43 26.51 2.72
CA ALA A 301 -12.77 26.69 2.13
C ALA A 301 -13.72 27.49 3.05
N ILE A 302 -13.48 27.48 4.37
CA ILE A 302 -14.26 28.25 5.33
C ILE A 302 -13.74 29.69 5.40
N VAL A 303 -14.28 30.57 4.56
CA VAL A 303 -13.82 31.96 4.41
C VAL A 303 -14.83 33.01 4.93
N ASN A 304 -16.10 32.63 5.08
CA ASN A 304 -17.20 33.51 5.50
C ASN A 304 -18.35 32.72 6.16
N SER A 305 -19.36 33.41 6.69
CA SER A 305 -20.52 32.77 7.32
C SER A 305 -21.34 31.89 6.37
N GLU A 306 -21.39 32.21 5.08
CA GLU A 306 -22.09 31.39 4.06
C GLU A 306 -21.41 30.03 3.86
N SER A 307 -20.07 29.99 3.92
CA SER A 307 -19.28 28.76 3.79
C SER A 307 -19.40 27.81 4.99
N LEU A 308 -19.98 28.23 6.12
CA LEU A 308 -20.18 27.38 7.31
C LEU A 308 -21.11 26.20 7.05
N SER A 309 -21.94 26.25 6.00
CA SER A 309 -22.75 25.11 5.57
C SER A 309 -21.91 23.87 5.25
N LEU A 310 -20.66 24.05 4.77
CA LEU A 310 -19.72 22.96 4.50
C LEU A 310 -19.33 22.17 5.76
N LEU A 311 -19.40 22.80 6.94
CA LEU A 311 -19.14 22.10 8.21
C LEU A 311 -20.16 20.99 8.45
N LYS A 312 -21.42 21.22 8.10
CA LYS A 312 -22.48 20.23 8.30
C LYS A 312 -22.19 18.94 7.54
N ASP A 313 -21.82 19.07 6.27
CA ASP A 313 -21.50 17.92 5.41
C ASP A 313 -20.26 17.18 5.90
N PHE A 314 -19.22 17.91 6.31
CA PHE A 314 -18.03 17.32 6.91
C PHE A 314 -18.38 16.53 8.18
N LEU A 315 -19.12 17.14 9.11
CA LEU A 315 -19.50 16.52 10.37
C LEU A 315 -20.34 15.25 10.15
N CYS A 316 -21.23 15.22 9.15
CA CYS A 316 -22.02 14.03 8.83
C CYS A 316 -21.21 12.86 8.26
N THR A 317 -20.15 13.15 7.49
CA THR A 317 -19.45 12.14 6.67
C THR A 317 -18.16 11.64 7.29
N HIS A 318 -17.61 12.36 8.25
CA HIS A 318 -16.36 12.04 8.96
C HIS A 318 -16.69 11.55 10.36
N HIS A 319 -15.83 10.80 11.03
CA HIS A 319 -16.13 10.14 12.30
C HIS A 319 -15.14 10.47 13.42
N TYR A 320 -13.87 10.75 13.13
CA TYR A 320 -12.90 10.98 14.19
C TYR A 320 -13.21 12.27 14.97
N LYS A 321 -13.33 12.13 16.30
CA LYS A 321 -13.72 13.22 17.20
C LYS A 321 -12.76 14.41 17.09
N GLU A 322 -11.46 14.14 16.96
CA GLU A 322 -10.44 15.18 16.80
C GLU A 322 -10.75 16.11 15.63
N PHE A 323 -11.01 15.57 14.43
CA PHE A 323 -11.28 16.38 13.25
C PHE A 323 -12.66 17.05 13.30
N ARG A 324 -13.68 16.37 13.86
CA ARG A 324 -15.00 16.99 14.09
C ARG A 324 -14.93 18.16 15.08
N ASP A 325 -14.18 18.02 16.18
CA ASP A 325 -13.96 19.10 17.14
C ASP A 325 -13.23 20.28 16.50
N GLN A 326 -12.18 20.00 15.71
CA GLN A 326 -11.42 21.03 14.99
C GLN A 326 -12.25 21.72 13.91
N ALA A 327 -13.07 20.97 13.16
CA ALA A 327 -14.02 21.52 12.18
C ALA A 327 -15.07 22.42 12.86
N ASN A 328 -15.65 22.00 13.98
CA ASN A 328 -16.54 22.83 14.78
C ASN A 328 -15.86 24.13 15.24
N ALA A 329 -14.57 24.08 15.60
CA ALA A 329 -13.83 25.27 16.03
C ALA A 329 -13.65 26.32 14.92
N LEU A 330 -13.70 25.92 13.64
CA LEU A 330 -13.66 26.85 12.50
C LEU A 330 -14.86 27.81 12.47
N ARG A 331 -15.97 27.48 13.15
CA ARG A 331 -17.15 28.34 13.29
C ARG A 331 -16.90 29.58 14.15
N ASN A 332 -16.03 29.46 15.15
CA ASN A 332 -15.86 30.45 16.22
C ASN A 332 -15.57 31.89 15.74
N PRO A 333 -14.69 32.14 14.74
CA PRO A 333 -14.38 33.50 14.29
C PRO A 333 -15.59 34.26 13.70
N PHE A 334 -16.58 33.51 13.19
CA PHE A 334 -17.76 34.05 12.51
C PHE A 334 -18.94 34.28 13.46
N VAL A 335 -18.94 33.72 14.67
CA VAL A 335 -20.00 33.96 15.66
C VAL A 335 -19.82 35.35 16.26
N LEU A 336 -20.74 36.26 15.95
CA LEU A 336 -20.77 37.61 16.52
C LEU A 336 -21.45 37.59 17.89
N GLN A 337 -22.63 36.98 17.99
CA GLN A 337 -23.38 36.88 19.24
C GLN A 337 -24.04 35.51 19.36
N ALA A 338 -24.28 35.09 20.59
CA ALA A 338 -25.14 33.95 20.88
C ALA A 338 -26.05 34.24 22.07
N ILE A 339 -27.29 33.79 22.02
CA ILE A 339 -28.24 33.89 23.13
C ILE A 339 -28.68 32.47 23.47
N LEU A 340 -28.39 32.02 24.68
CA LEU A 340 -28.86 30.74 25.22
C LEU A 340 -30.00 31.01 26.19
N ALA A 341 -31.17 30.43 25.96
CA ALA A 341 -32.36 30.60 26.78
C ALA A 341 -32.91 29.25 27.25
N THR A 342 -33.28 29.19 28.52
CA THR A 342 -34.04 28.12 29.17
C THR A 342 -35.29 28.74 29.83
N PRO A 343 -36.24 27.96 30.39
CA PRO A 343 -37.42 28.52 31.04
C PRO A 343 -37.09 29.45 32.22
N THR A 344 -35.95 29.24 32.86
CA THR A 344 -35.53 29.96 34.06
C THR A 344 -34.28 30.81 33.86
N SER A 345 -33.63 30.79 32.70
CA SER A 345 -32.40 31.57 32.50
C SER A 345 -32.17 32.03 31.07
N VAL A 346 -31.46 33.14 30.90
CA VAL A 346 -30.98 33.63 29.60
C VAL A 346 -29.53 34.08 29.73
N LYS A 347 -28.66 33.63 28.82
CA LYS A 347 -27.24 34.00 28.75
C LYS A 347 -26.95 34.66 27.41
N TYR A 348 -26.22 35.77 27.46
CA TYR A 348 -25.86 36.59 26.31
C TYR A 348 -24.37 36.53 26.09
N TYR A 349 -23.96 36.14 24.89
CA TYR A 349 -22.58 36.04 24.47
C TYR A 349 -22.29 37.04 23.36
N ASN A 350 -21.13 37.68 23.43
CA ASN A 350 -20.60 38.54 22.38
C ASN A 350 -19.18 38.08 22.03
N GLN A 351 -18.94 37.75 20.77
CA GLN A 351 -17.67 37.20 20.26
C GLN A 351 -17.17 36.02 21.12
N GLY A 352 -18.07 35.10 21.46
CA GLY A 352 -17.79 33.93 22.30
C GLY A 352 -17.67 34.21 23.81
N ARG A 353 -17.76 35.47 24.26
CA ARG A 353 -17.64 35.85 25.68
C ARG A 353 -18.99 36.06 26.31
N LEU A 354 -19.27 35.43 27.44
CA LEU A 354 -20.47 35.67 28.22
C LEU A 354 -20.44 37.09 28.78
N ILE A 355 -21.35 37.96 28.36
CA ILE A 355 -21.40 39.36 28.80
C ILE A 355 -22.48 39.61 29.85
N LYS A 356 -23.54 38.81 29.83
CA LYS A 356 -24.65 38.90 30.78
C LYS A 356 -25.35 37.56 30.94
N SER A 357 -25.79 37.24 32.14
CA SER A 357 -26.77 36.19 32.40
C SER A 357 -27.90 36.70 33.27
N VAL A 358 -29.09 36.14 33.09
CA VAL A 358 -30.27 36.40 33.90
C VAL A 358 -30.84 35.05 34.31
N GLU A 359 -31.11 34.87 35.60
CA GLU A 359 -31.71 33.67 36.18
C GLU A 359 -32.92 34.09 37.00
N ASN A 360 -34.05 33.42 36.80
CA ASN A 360 -35.30 33.66 37.52
C ASN A 360 -35.66 32.43 38.35
N ASP A 361 -35.76 32.60 39.66
CA ASP A 361 -36.15 31.54 40.57
C ASP A 361 -37.14 32.05 41.64
N SER A 362 -37.48 31.18 42.59
CA SER A 362 -38.38 31.53 43.71
C SER A 362 -37.84 32.63 44.64
N THR A 363 -36.55 32.94 44.56
CA THR A 363 -35.86 33.95 45.38
C THR A 363 -35.84 35.33 44.74
N GLY A 364 -35.96 35.41 43.41
CA GLY A 364 -36.03 36.64 42.64
C GLY A 364 -35.39 36.49 41.25
N ASN A 365 -35.21 37.62 40.57
CA ASN A 365 -34.49 37.67 39.29
C ASN A 365 -33.05 38.08 39.59
N THR A 366 -32.09 37.21 39.29
CA THR A 366 -30.65 37.49 39.43
C THR A 366 -30.06 37.81 38.07
N SER A 367 -29.47 38.99 37.93
CA SER A 367 -28.70 39.39 36.75
C SER A 367 -27.22 39.43 37.08
N THR A 368 -26.39 38.75 36.28
CA THR A 368 -24.94 38.81 36.38
C THR A 368 -24.33 39.47 35.14
N THR A 369 -23.50 40.48 35.35
CA THR A 369 -22.74 41.17 34.29
C THR A 369 -21.27 40.79 34.37
N TYR A 370 -20.63 40.59 33.22
CA TYR A 370 -19.25 40.13 33.09
C TYR A 370 -18.40 41.18 32.39
N THR A 371 -17.28 41.55 33.02
CA THR A 371 -16.38 42.62 32.54
C THR A 371 -15.02 42.04 32.18
N TYR A 372 -14.51 42.42 31.02
CA TYR A 372 -13.24 41.94 30.48
C TYR A 372 -12.25 43.09 30.30
N ASN A 373 -10.95 42.81 30.41
CA ASN A 373 -9.90 43.77 30.06
C ASN A 373 -9.63 43.79 28.54
N GLU A 374 -8.71 44.66 28.10
CA GLU A 374 -8.32 44.81 26.68
C GLU A 374 -7.70 43.53 26.10
N LYS A 375 -7.04 42.71 26.93
CA LYS A 375 -6.52 41.38 26.55
C LYS A 375 -7.62 40.32 26.46
N GLY A 376 -8.87 40.67 26.78
CA GLY A 376 -10.01 39.77 26.74
C GLY A 376 -10.16 38.84 27.95
N GLN A 377 -9.45 39.11 29.04
CA GLN A 377 -9.49 38.32 30.26
C GLN A 377 -10.61 38.82 31.18
N LEU A 378 -11.38 37.91 31.80
CA LEU A 378 -12.48 38.25 32.71
C LEU A 378 -11.93 38.86 34.01
N THR A 379 -12.20 40.13 34.27
CA THR A 379 -11.69 40.84 35.46
C THR A 379 -12.72 40.96 36.58
N SER A 380 -14.00 41.05 36.24
CA SER A 380 -15.06 41.21 37.24
C SER A 380 -16.37 40.55 36.82
N MET A 381 -17.11 40.01 37.79
CA MET A 381 -18.48 39.55 37.67
C MET A 381 -19.31 40.22 38.75
N LEU A 382 -20.40 40.89 38.38
CA LEU A 382 -21.32 41.53 39.32
C LEU A 382 -22.69 40.87 39.20
N SER A 383 -23.15 40.23 40.28
CA SER A 383 -24.47 39.59 40.37
C SER A 383 -25.37 40.41 41.27
N ILE A 384 -26.53 40.81 40.75
CA ILE A 384 -27.57 41.58 41.44
C ILE A 384 -28.83 40.74 41.47
N THR A 385 -29.36 40.48 42.66
CA THR A 385 -30.65 39.81 42.83
C THR A 385 -31.72 40.83 43.17
N GLU A 386 -32.79 40.84 42.38
CA GLU A 386 -33.96 41.69 42.55
C GLU A 386 -35.17 40.85 42.94
N LYS A 387 -35.88 41.26 43.99
CA LYS A 387 -37.13 40.66 44.44
C LYS A 387 -38.19 41.76 44.57
N ASN A 388 -39.33 41.60 43.91
CA ASN A 388 -40.42 42.58 43.90
C ASN A 388 -39.97 44.01 43.51
N GLY A 389 -39.02 44.13 42.57
CA GLY A 389 -38.48 45.42 42.11
C GLY A 389 -37.48 46.09 43.07
N GLN A 390 -37.04 45.42 44.14
CA GLN A 390 -36.00 45.89 45.04
C GLN A 390 -34.78 44.98 45.03
N ILE A 391 -33.58 45.57 45.11
CA ILE A 391 -32.31 44.82 45.18
C ILE A 391 -32.21 44.14 46.56
N SER A 392 -32.35 42.82 46.59
CA SER A 392 -32.25 42.01 47.80
C SER A 392 -30.81 41.60 48.12
N ASN A 393 -29.98 41.36 47.10
CA ASN A 393 -28.62 40.88 47.27
C ASN A 393 -27.68 41.37 46.16
N GLU A 394 -26.40 41.50 46.50
CA GLU A 394 -25.36 41.92 45.58
C GLU A 394 -24.06 41.18 45.90
N ILE A 395 -23.45 40.61 44.87
CA ILE A 395 -22.24 39.81 44.98
C ILE A 395 -21.30 40.18 43.84
N GLN A 396 -20.04 40.45 44.18
CA GLN A 396 -19.01 40.74 43.19
C GLN A 396 -17.91 39.69 43.25
N THR A 397 -17.38 39.29 42.11
CA THR A 397 -16.18 38.46 42.00
C THR A 397 -15.15 39.19 41.17
N ASN A 398 -13.92 39.31 41.66
CA ASN A 398 -12.83 39.99 40.98
C ASN A 398 -11.66 39.04 40.76
N ARG A 399 -10.98 39.19 39.63
CA ARG A 399 -9.82 38.39 39.22
C ARG A 399 -8.60 39.26 38.99
N LEU A 400 -7.45 38.76 39.41
CA LEU A 400 -6.14 39.37 39.18
C LEU A 400 -5.30 38.44 38.30
N TYR A 401 -4.56 39.05 37.39
CA TYR A 401 -3.68 38.38 36.45
C TYR A 401 -2.24 38.84 36.65
N ASP A 402 -1.29 37.93 36.47
CA ASP A 402 0.14 38.28 36.39
C ASP A 402 0.48 38.97 35.05
N PRO A 403 1.69 39.53 34.88
CA PRO A 403 2.09 40.18 33.63
C PRO A 403 2.04 39.26 32.40
N GLN A 404 2.25 37.95 32.59
CA GLN A 404 2.19 36.92 31.56
C GLN A 404 0.76 36.56 31.18
N GLY A 405 -0.23 36.94 31.99
CA GLY A 405 -1.66 36.76 31.73
C GLY A 405 -2.27 35.55 32.43
N HIS A 406 -1.62 34.94 33.41
CA HIS A 406 -2.19 33.86 34.21
C HIS A 406 -3.04 34.43 35.35
N CYS A 407 -4.22 33.85 35.59
CA CYS A 407 -5.08 34.28 36.69
C CYS A 407 -4.55 33.74 38.03
N ILE A 408 -3.84 34.58 38.78
CA ILE A 408 -3.17 34.17 40.03
C ILE A 408 -4.08 34.28 41.26
N PHE A 409 -5.14 35.09 41.19
CA PHE A 409 -6.02 35.33 42.34
C PHE A 409 -7.44 35.64 41.90
N GLU A 410 -8.42 35.13 42.65
CA GLU A 410 -9.82 35.47 42.55
C GLU A 410 -10.41 35.69 43.96
N VAL A 411 -11.29 36.67 44.10
CA VAL A 411 -12.02 36.90 45.35
C VAL A 411 -13.48 37.17 45.06
N LYS A 412 -14.36 36.53 45.81
CA LYS A 412 -15.80 36.81 45.81
C LYS A 412 -16.16 37.53 47.08
N THR A 413 -16.84 38.67 46.97
CA THR A 413 -17.21 39.55 48.07
C THR A 413 -18.68 39.91 48.02
N ASN A 414 -19.21 40.33 49.16
CA ASN A 414 -20.43 41.12 49.22
C ASN A 414 -20.02 42.61 49.23
N PRO A 415 -20.30 43.39 48.17
CA PRO A 415 -19.87 44.78 48.07
C PRO A 415 -20.44 45.69 49.18
N LYS A 416 -21.66 45.39 49.65
CA LYS A 416 -22.34 46.17 50.69
C LYS A 416 -21.70 46.00 52.06
N THR A 417 -21.41 44.75 52.44
CA THR A 417 -20.81 44.43 53.75
C THR A 417 -19.29 44.46 53.73
N LYS A 418 -18.67 44.50 52.54
CA LYS A 418 -17.22 44.38 52.32
C LYS A 418 -16.61 43.10 52.90
N THR A 419 -17.41 42.05 53.03
CA THR A 419 -16.96 40.75 53.51
C THR A 419 -16.63 39.84 52.34
N ASP A 420 -15.49 39.16 52.41
CA ASP A 420 -15.21 38.07 51.48
C ASP A 420 -16.13 36.88 51.75
N ILE A 421 -16.47 36.17 50.68
CA ILE A 421 -17.20 34.91 50.67
C ILE A 421 -16.20 33.77 50.42
N TYR A 422 -15.28 33.97 49.48
CA TYR A 422 -14.13 33.11 49.31
C TYR A 422 -12.97 33.85 48.65
N ARG A 423 -11.77 33.27 48.77
CA ARG A 423 -10.56 33.64 48.05
C ARG A 423 -9.99 32.40 47.37
N GLN A 424 -9.55 32.56 46.13
CA GLN A 424 -8.90 31.53 45.35
C GLN A 424 -7.52 32.02 44.94
N THR A 425 -6.49 31.19 45.09
CA THR A 425 -5.11 31.53 44.77
C THR A 425 -4.47 30.40 43.98
N ARG A 426 -3.79 30.74 42.88
CA ARG A 426 -3.14 29.77 42.00
C ARG A 426 -1.64 29.93 42.05
N ARG A 427 -0.95 28.81 42.13
CA ARG A 427 0.50 28.74 42.01
C ARG A 427 0.85 28.39 40.57
N ILE A 428 1.64 29.25 39.93
CA ILE A 428 2.07 29.10 38.55
C ILE A 428 3.54 28.66 38.54
N GLY A 429 3.84 27.61 37.78
CA GLY A 429 5.18 27.11 37.56
C GLY A 429 5.99 28.03 36.64
N ALA A 430 7.31 27.83 36.60
CA ALA A 430 8.20 28.64 35.74
C ALA A 430 7.90 28.49 34.23
N ASP A 431 7.26 27.38 33.84
CA ASP A 431 6.80 27.10 32.48
C ASP A 431 5.40 27.67 32.17
N GLY A 432 4.77 28.39 33.11
CA GLY A 432 3.43 28.95 32.97
C GLY A 432 2.29 27.98 33.30
N SER A 433 2.59 26.72 33.63
CA SER A 433 1.56 25.75 34.04
C SER A 433 1.00 26.10 35.42
N ILE A 434 -0.30 25.82 35.65
CA ILE A 434 -0.89 25.92 36.99
C ILE A 434 -0.44 24.68 37.75
N GLU A 435 0.38 24.82 38.79
CA GLU A 435 0.82 23.70 39.63
C GLU A 435 -0.27 23.32 40.65
N SER A 436 -0.89 24.33 41.24
CA SER A 436 -1.96 24.14 42.21
C SER A 436 -2.90 25.35 42.30
N ASP A 437 -4.08 25.08 42.82
CA ASP A 437 -5.15 26.04 43.06
C ASP A 437 -5.74 25.82 44.45
N SER A 438 -5.92 26.89 45.23
CA SER A 438 -6.43 26.83 46.60
C SER A 438 -7.61 27.77 46.75
N LEU A 439 -8.79 27.19 47.01
CA LEU A 439 -10.05 27.91 47.26
C LEU A 439 -10.37 27.88 48.75
N LYS A 440 -10.42 29.04 49.40
CA LYS A 440 -10.68 29.18 50.84
C LYS A 440 -11.93 30.02 51.08
N TYR A 441 -12.88 29.46 51.84
CA TYR A 441 -14.10 30.11 52.26
C TYR A 441 -13.91 30.88 53.57
N THR A 442 -14.73 31.89 53.80
CA THR A 442 -14.69 32.70 55.03
C THR A 442 -15.04 31.92 56.29
N ASP A 443 -15.79 30.82 56.14
CA ASP A 443 -16.14 29.91 57.25
C ASP A 443 -15.01 28.94 57.64
N GLY A 444 -13.84 29.05 56.99
CA GLY A 444 -12.64 28.26 57.27
C GLY A 444 -12.47 27.01 56.40
N ARG A 445 -13.49 26.59 55.64
CA ARG A 445 -13.36 25.47 54.69
C ARG A 445 -12.42 25.83 53.55
N PHE A 446 -11.69 24.85 53.01
CA PHE A 446 -10.88 25.08 51.83
C PHE A 446 -10.67 23.83 50.97
N THR A 447 -10.38 24.04 49.70
CA THR A 447 -10.10 23.00 48.72
C THR A 447 -8.74 23.30 48.08
N VAL A 448 -7.91 22.27 47.92
CA VAL A 448 -6.65 22.34 47.19
C VAL A 448 -6.72 21.41 45.99
N SER A 449 -6.50 21.95 44.79
CA SER A 449 -6.40 21.21 43.54
C SER A 449 -4.96 21.22 43.03
N THR A 450 -4.49 20.10 42.49
CA THR A 450 -3.16 19.99 41.87
C THR A 450 -3.28 19.47 40.45
N TYR A 451 -2.33 19.87 39.61
CA TYR A 451 -2.36 19.57 38.18
C TYR A 451 -1.03 18.98 37.73
N ASN A 452 -1.06 18.21 36.64
CA ASN A 452 0.15 17.78 35.96
C ASN A 452 0.71 18.90 35.06
N LYS A 453 1.86 18.64 34.42
CA LYS A 453 2.51 19.59 33.52
C LYS A 453 1.67 19.99 32.30
N GLN A 454 0.72 19.14 31.91
CA GLN A 454 -0.23 19.40 30.82
C GLN A 454 -1.44 20.23 31.29
N GLY A 455 -1.46 20.67 32.56
CA GLY A 455 -2.56 21.46 33.14
C GLY A 455 -3.81 20.66 33.47
N GLN A 456 -3.72 19.33 33.54
CA GLN A 456 -4.84 18.45 33.83
C GLN A 456 -4.94 18.20 35.33
N LEU A 457 -6.16 18.28 35.88
CA LEU A 457 -6.42 18.10 37.31
C LEU A 457 -6.10 16.68 37.74
N THR A 458 -5.07 16.48 38.55
CA THR A 458 -4.64 15.16 39.06
C THR A 458 -5.23 14.84 40.42
N GLU A 459 -5.38 15.84 41.29
CA GLU A 459 -5.90 15.66 42.63
C GLU A 459 -6.72 16.87 43.10
N THR A 460 -7.76 16.62 43.87
CA THR A 460 -8.50 17.63 44.66
C THR A 460 -8.62 17.12 46.09
N LYS A 461 -8.30 17.96 47.07
CA LYS A 461 -8.44 17.69 48.50
C LYS A 461 -9.35 18.73 49.14
N GLU A 462 -10.34 18.28 49.89
CA GLU A 462 -11.34 19.13 50.55
C GLU A 462 -11.17 19.06 52.06
N TYR A 463 -11.13 20.23 52.71
CA TYR A 463 -10.88 20.39 54.13
C TYR A 463 -12.03 21.11 54.81
N ASN A 464 -12.36 20.67 56.02
CA ASN A 464 -13.39 21.30 56.84
C ASN A 464 -12.89 22.60 57.48
N LYS A 465 -13.79 23.28 58.21
CA LYS A 465 -13.48 24.50 58.96
C LYS A 465 -12.40 24.34 60.04
N ASN A 466 -12.14 23.11 60.49
CA ASN A 466 -11.09 22.79 61.48
C ASN A 466 -9.75 22.45 60.81
N GLY A 467 -9.68 22.41 59.46
CA GLY A 467 -8.49 22.03 58.70
C GLY A 467 -8.31 20.51 58.52
N GLU A 468 -9.32 19.70 58.82
CA GLU A 468 -9.27 18.25 58.65
C GLU A 468 -9.71 17.85 57.24
N LEU A 469 -8.99 16.91 56.62
CA LEU A 469 -9.31 16.40 55.28
C LEU A 469 -10.64 15.63 55.30
N GLN A 470 -11.65 16.13 54.60
CA GLN A 470 -12.97 15.50 54.50
C GLN A 470 -13.11 14.56 53.32
N ALA A 471 -12.53 14.94 52.19
CA ALA A 471 -12.65 14.19 50.97
C ALA A 471 -11.44 14.43 50.07
N TYR A 472 -11.21 13.50 49.16
CA TYR A 472 -10.28 13.72 48.07
C TYR A 472 -10.78 13.07 46.79
N LYS A 473 -10.29 13.58 45.67
CA LYS A 473 -10.49 13.05 44.33
C LYS A 473 -9.14 12.93 43.64
N ALA A 474 -8.87 11.81 42.99
CA ALA A 474 -7.69 11.58 42.18
C ALA A 474 -8.08 11.17 40.76
N ASN A 475 -7.37 11.68 39.76
CA ASN A 475 -7.65 11.42 38.35
C ASN A 475 -6.40 10.88 37.64
N LYS A 476 -6.61 10.03 36.64
CA LYS A 476 -5.57 9.55 35.74
C LYS A 476 -5.96 9.79 34.30
N TYR A 477 -4.96 10.02 33.46
CA TYR A 477 -5.14 10.30 32.05
C TYR A 477 -4.30 9.35 31.21
N ASP A 478 -4.72 9.08 29.98
CA ASP A 478 -3.88 8.42 28.99
C ASP A 478 -2.89 9.39 28.32
N GLU A 479 -2.06 8.87 27.42
CA GLU A 479 -1.06 9.65 26.67
C GLU A 479 -1.68 10.72 25.76
N LYS A 480 -2.95 10.56 25.37
CA LYS A 480 -3.72 11.54 24.59
C LYS A 480 -4.41 12.58 25.48
N GLY A 481 -4.21 12.51 26.81
CA GLY A 481 -4.80 13.41 27.77
C GLY A 481 -6.28 13.16 28.08
N ARG A 482 -6.82 11.99 27.74
CA ARG A 482 -8.21 11.61 28.06
C ARG A 482 -8.27 11.02 29.46
N LEU A 483 -9.29 11.39 30.24
CA LEU A 483 -9.50 10.88 31.60
C LEU A 483 -9.78 9.37 31.52
N THR A 484 -9.02 8.53 32.20
CA THR A 484 -9.17 7.06 32.18
C THR A 484 -9.68 6.51 33.50
N GLU A 485 -9.32 7.15 34.61
CA GLU A 485 -9.76 6.76 35.95
C GLU A 485 -10.04 8.00 36.78
N SER A 486 -11.11 7.94 37.57
CA SER A 486 -11.35 8.89 38.65
C SER A 486 -11.71 8.15 39.93
N GLN A 487 -11.09 8.53 41.04
CA GLN A 487 -11.39 7.96 42.34
C GLN A 487 -11.72 9.07 43.31
N HIS A 488 -12.90 9.00 43.90
CA HIS A 488 -13.35 9.88 44.96
C HIS A 488 -13.48 9.11 46.28
N GLN A 489 -13.07 9.72 47.37
CA GLN A 489 -13.21 9.18 48.72
C GLN A 489 -13.64 10.26 49.70
N ASN A 490 -14.60 9.90 50.55
CA ASN A 490 -15.12 10.66 51.68
C ASN A 490 -14.60 10.04 52.98
N LEU A 491 -13.81 10.80 53.74
CA LEU A 491 -13.08 10.33 54.92
C LEU A 491 -13.80 10.62 56.23
N LEU A 492 -14.63 11.67 56.30
CA LEU A 492 -15.30 12.10 57.53
C LEU A 492 -16.74 11.58 57.68
N PHE A 493 -17.25 10.83 56.70
CA PHE A 493 -18.64 10.36 56.62
C PHE A 493 -18.83 8.86 56.89
N ALA A 494 -17.84 8.21 57.51
CA ALA A 494 -17.80 6.76 57.75
C ALA A 494 -19.03 6.17 58.50
N ASN A 495 -19.92 6.99 59.05
CA ASN A 495 -21.01 6.58 59.94
C ASN A 495 -22.44 6.87 59.41
N VAL A 496 -22.62 7.34 58.17
CA VAL A 496 -23.95 7.54 57.57
C VAL A 496 -24.22 6.42 56.56
N PRO A 497 -25.16 5.48 56.83
CA PRO A 497 -25.29 4.22 56.07
C PRO A 497 -25.42 4.40 54.56
N ASP A 498 -26.20 5.39 54.12
CA ASP A 498 -26.55 5.59 52.71
C ASP A 498 -25.61 6.53 51.94
N GLN A 499 -24.61 7.13 52.60
CA GLN A 499 -23.65 8.00 51.92
C GLN A 499 -22.57 7.21 51.19
N ILE A 500 -22.17 7.70 50.02
CA ILE A 500 -21.09 7.12 49.23
C ILE A 500 -19.75 7.47 49.91
N LEU A 501 -19.07 6.48 50.49
CA LEU A 501 -17.73 6.60 51.05
C LEU A 501 -16.66 6.64 49.97
N SER A 502 -16.82 5.84 48.92
CA SER A 502 -15.90 5.86 47.80
C SER A 502 -16.62 5.59 46.49
N GLN A 503 -16.18 6.27 45.44
CA GLN A 503 -16.59 6.00 44.08
C GLN A 503 -15.34 5.92 43.21
N LYS A 504 -15.19 4.80 42.51
CA LYS A 504 -14.17 4.63 41.47
C LYS A 504 -14.86 4.55 40.13
N GLU A 505 -14.34 5.28 39.15
CA GLU A 505 -14.84 5.35 37.79
C GLU A 505 -13.74 5.00 36.79
N SER A 506 -14.11 4.27 35.76
CA SER A 506 -13.29 3.96 34.59
C SER A 506 -13.99 4.47 33.35
N TYR A 507 -13.23 5.13 32.48
CA TYR A 507 -13.74 5.84 31.31
C TYR A 507 -13.31 5.10 30.04
N GLU A 508 -14.29 4.69 29.23
CA GLU A 508 -14.08 3.86 28.03
C GLU A 508 -14.35 4.68 26.76
N TYR A 509 -13.43 4.61 25.81
CA TYR A 509 -13.49 5.36 24.55
C TYR A 509 -13.56 4.41 23.35
N ASP A 510 -14.24 4.82 22.28
CA ASP A 510 -14.22 4.10 21.00
C ASP A 510 -12.96 4.41 20.17
N LYS A 511 -12.85 3.78 18.99
CA LYS A 511 -11.72 3.99 18.06
C LYS A 511 -11.65 5.43 17.51
N TYR A 512 -12.78 6.15 17.48
CA TYR A 512 -12.90 7.52 16.97
C TYR A 512 -12.60 8.58 18.03
N GLY A 513 -12.47 8.18 19.30
CA GLY A 513 -12.12 9.04 20.42
C GLY A 513 -13.30 9.54 21.27
N TYR A 514 -14.51 9.03 21.06
CA TYR A 514 -15.68 9.38 21.88
C TYR A 514 -15.72 8.56 23.16
N LEU A 515 -16.07 9.22 24.28
CA LEU A 515 -16.35 8.56 25.54
C LEU A 515 -17.66 7.80 25.37
N THR A 516 -17.66 6.48 25.44
CA THR A 516 -18.86 5.66 25.24
C THR A 516 -19.46 5.20 26.55
N ARG A 517 -18.62 4.92 27.56
CA ARG A 517 -19.07 4.43 28.87
C ARG A 517 -18.26 5.02 30.02
N ILE A 518 -18.94 5.23 31.14
CA ILE A 518 -18.34 5.49 32.44
C ILE A 518 -18.78 4.35 33.35
N VAL A 519 -17.88 3.40 33.62
CA VAL A 519 -18.13 2.28 34.53
C VAL A 519 -17.78 2.74 35.93
N TYR A 520 -18.70 2.59 36.89
CA TYR A 520 -18.47 3.02 38.26
C TYR A 520 -18.68 1.89 39.26
N GLN A 521 -17.93 1.95 40.35
CA GLN A 521 -18.13 1.18 41.57
C GLN A 521 -18.23 2.15 42.73
N ARG A 522 -19.30 2.01 43.53
CA ARG A 522 -19.56 2.79 44.73
C ARG A 522 -19.52 1.90 45.96
N ILE A 523 -18.97 2.43 47.03
CA ILE A 523 -18.98 1.84 48.37
C ILE A 523 -19.70 2.82 49.29
N THR A 524 -20.75 2.39 49.95
CA THR A 524 -21.53 3.20 50.90
C THR A 524 -21.05 3.05 52.34
N GLY A 525 -21.58 3.87 53.26
CA GLY A 525 -21.25 3.88 54.69
C GLY A 525 -21.38 2.53 55.39
N ASN A 526 -22.36 1.73 54.98
CA ASN A 526 -22.57 0.35 55.45
C ASN A 526 -21.69 -0.71 54.74
N ASN A 527 -20.66 -0.29 54.00
CA ASN A 527 -19.78 -1.12 53.17
C ASN A 527 -20.49 -1.90 52.04
N GLN A 528 -21.70 -1.52 51.67
CA GLN A 528 -22.36 -2.10 50.51
C GLN A 528 -21.68 -1.62 49.22
N LYS A 529 -21.40 -2.58 48.33
CA LYS A 529 -20.81 -2.32 47.03
C LYS A 529 -21.90 -2.34 45.96
N THR A 530 -21.96 -1.27 45.17
CA THR A 530 -22.81 -1.21 43.98
C THR A 530 -21.96 -0.86 42.77
N SER A 531 -22.28 -1.45 41.63
CA SER A 531 -21.60 -1.15 40.37
C SER A 531 -22.63 -0.86 39.30
N GLY A 532 -22.27 -0.04 38.34
CA GLY A 532 -23.11 0.29 37.20
C GLY A 532 -22.30 0.97 36.12
N TYR A 533 -22.98 1.42 35.08
CA TYR A 533 -22.36 2.21 34.02
C TYR A 533 -23.31 3.28 33.52
N LEU A 534 -22.73 4.35 32.98
CA LEU A 534 -23.43 5.37 32.21
C LEU A 534 -23.01 5.23 30.75
N THR A 535 -23.96 5.26 29.83
CA THR A 535 -23.69 5.32 28.39
C THR A 535 -23.75 6.76 27.92
N CYS A 536 -22.77 7.16 27.13
CA CYS A 536 -22.73 8.47 26.49
C CYS A 536 -23.20 8.32 25.04
N LEU A 537 -24.14 9.17 24.64
CA LEU A 537 -24.76 9.16 23.32
C LEU A 537 -24.32 10.41 22.54
N TYR A 538 -24.23 10.26 21.24
CA TYR A 538 -23.84 11.31 20.30
C TYR A 538 -24.81 11.34 19.12
N ASP A 539 -25.04 12.51 18.56
CA ASP A 539 -25.78 12.68 17.31
C ASP A 539 -24.89 12.41 16.07
N ASP A 540 -25.49 12.48 14.89
CA ASP A 540 -24.81 12.27 13.60
C ASP A 540 -23.66 13.26 13.37
N TYR A 541 -23.70 14.43 14.01
CA TYR A 541 -22.68 15.49 13.94
C TYR A 541 -21.57 15.34 15.00
N GLY A 542 -21.69 14.37 15.92
CA GLY A 542 -20.72 14.11 16.98
C GLY A 542 -20.92 14.94 18.24
N ASN A 543 -22.04 15.65 18.37
CA ASN A 543 -22.37 16.34 19.62
C ASN A 543 -22.92 15.36 20.64
N ARG A 544 -22.53 15.51 21.91
CA ARG A 544 -23.10 14.70 22.99
C ARG A 544 -24.57 15.07 23.18
N ILE A 545 -25.43 14.06 23.24
CA ILE A 545 -26.87 14.22 23.41
C ILE A 545 -27.40 13.50 24.64
N ASP A 546 -28.56 13.95 25.10
CA ASP A 546 -29.42 13.23 26.02
C ASP A 546 -30.41 12.38 25.22
N GLY A 547 -30.41 11.07 25.48
CA GLY A 547 -31.30 10.12 24.78
C GLY A 547 -32.79 10.38 25.01
N ASN A 548 -33.15 11.10 26.09
CA ASN A 548 -34.53 11.48 26.37
C ASN A 548 -34.95 12.83 25.77
N SER A 549 -34.10 13.45 24.93
CA SER A 549 -34.36 14.75 24.36
C SER A 549 -34.60 14.69 22.84
N TYR A 550 -35.26 15.72 22.31
CA TYR A 550 -35.30 16.07 20.90
C TYR A 550 -34.37 17.26 20.64
N TYR A 551 -33.71 17.29 19.48
CA TYR A 551 -32.78 18.34 19.08
C TYR A 551 -33.10 18.86 17.68
N GLU A 552 -33.00 20.18 17.48
CA GLU A 552 -33.00 20.82 16.16
C GLU A 552 -31.65 21.48 15.90
N TYR A 553 -31.25 21.56 14.64
CA TYR A 553 -29.94 22.04 14.21
C TYR A 553 -30.07 23.13 13.16
N ASP A 554 -29.14 24.08 13.18
CA ASP A 554 -28.99 25.06 12.11
C ASP A 554 -28.35 24.46 10.84
N ASN A 555 -28.18 25.29 9.81
CA ASN A 555 -27.55 24.90 8.55
C ASN A 555 -26.04 24.60 8.67
N THR A 556 -25.42 24.84 9.83
CA THR A 556 -24.00 24.56 10.11
C THR A 556 -23.79 23.29 10.93
N GLY A 557 -24.87 22.58 11.29
CA GLY A 557 -24.83 21.38 12.13
C GLY A 557 -24.75 21.66 13.64
N GLN A 558 -24.94 22.91 14.06
CA GLN A 558 -24.99 23.31 15.47
C GLN A 558 -26.43 23.16 15.98
N TRP A 559 -26.63 22.51 17.13
CA TRP A 559 -27.98 22.44 17.70
C TRP A 559 -28.43 23.82 18.19
N ILE A 560 -29.69 24.15 17.95
CA ILE A 560 -30.34 25.44 18.29
C ILE A 560 -31.57 25.27 19.17
N TYR A 561 -32.08 24.05 19.28
CA TYR A 561 -33.20 23.73 20.16
C TYR A 561 -32.99 22.36 20.78
N ARG A 562 -33.32 22.23 22.08
CA ARG A 562 -33.46 20.97 22.80
C ARG A 562 -34.79 20.98 23.55
N ALA A 563 -35.50 19.86 23.56
CA ALA A 563 -36.67 19.66 24.42
C ALA A 563 -36.65 18.27 25.05
N ASP A 564 -36.95 18.17 26.34
CA ASP A 564 -37.17 16.88 27.00
C ASP A 564 -38.47 16.23 26.49
N ARG A 565 -38.43 14.92 26.21
CA ARG A 565 -39.57 14.18 25.65
C ARG A 565 -40.69 13.99 26.67
N ASP A 566 -40.35 13.79 27.93
CA ASP A 566 -41.31 13.55 29.02
C ASP A 566 -41.79 14.87 29.65
N ASN A 567 -40.98 15.93 29.56
CA ASN A 567 -41.31 17.26 30.01
C ASN A 567 -41.05 18.34 28.94
N PRO A 568 -41.96 18.52 27.96
CA PRO A 568 -41.77 19.48 26.86
C PRO A 568 -41.63 20.95 27.25
N LYS A 569 -41.86 21.29 28.54
CA LYS A 569 -41.60 22.64 29.07
C LYS A 569 -40.12 22.86 29.41
N GLU A 570 -39.37 21.78 29.62
CA GLU A 570 -37.92 21.82 29.78
C GLU A 570 -37.27 21.91 28.40
N THR A 571 -37.01 23.15 27.98
CA THR A 571 -36.45 23.44 26.67
C THR A 571 -35.19 24.28 26.77
N GLU A 572 -34.25 24.10 25.85
CA GLU A 572 -33.11 24.99 25.67
C GLU A 572 -33.13 25.53 24.24
N ARG A 573 -32.88 26.83 24.07
CA ARG A 573 -32.82 27.50 22.77
C ARG A 573 -31.52 28.26 22.64
N VAL A 574 -30.85 28.11 21.51
CA VAL A 574 -29.67 28.89 21.16
C VAL A 574 -29.93 29.65 19.88
N GLN A 575 -29.75 30.96 19.93
CA GLN A 575 -29.77 31.82 18.75
C GLN A 575 -28.36 32.30 18.47
N TYR A 576 -27.82 31.92 17.31
CA TYR A 576 -26.53 32.41 16.82
C TYR A 576 -26.74 33.57 15.85
N ILE A 577 -25.89 34.59 15.98
CA ILE A 577 -25.78 35.69 15.02
C ILE A 577 -24.38 35.62 14.44
N TYR A 578 -24.30 35.28 13.15
CA TYR A 578 -23.04 35.20 12.41
C TYR A 578 -22.71 36.55 11.74
N LYS A 579 -21.42 36.79 11.51
CA LYS A 579 -20.89 38.00 10.84
C LYS A 579 -21.15 38.01 9.34
#